data_AF-A0A955Z6M0-F1
#
_entry.id   AF-A0A955Z6M0-F1
#
_cell.length_a   1.000
_cell.length_b   1.000
_cell.length_c   1.000
_cell.angle_alpha   90.00
_cell.angle_beta   90.00
_cell.angle_gamma   90.00
#
_symmetry.space_group_name_H-M   'P 1'
#
loop_
_entity.id
_entity.type
_entity.pdbx_description
1 polymer ?
#
loop_
_entity_poly.entity_id
_entity_poly.type
_entity_poly.pdbx_seq_one_letter_code
_entity_poly.pdbx_strand_id
1 'polypeptide(L)'
;MTRLHTLLLVIATLFVTVGPAFALEPNKDGYFHTGDAVRTKSIGPFTAKVYAIRHDMKQLPSPKSKQAVIDADVDKKFTWMMLRDVSSSKIQNALREAFQMNGYGDGGKIGQFVGAFNKDEIKEKDIVSISYKADTKTTTIWVKGMGSASIAGADFMKAVWKIWFGKIDQPSMGDQLISKF
;
A
#
# COMPACT_ATOMS: atom_id res chain seq x y z
N MET A 1 33.17 71.96 -16.30
CA MET A 1 32.81 71.16 -15.11
C MET A 1 31.32 70.89 -15.17
N THR A 2 30.72 69.71 -15.07
CA THR A 2 31.07 68.31 -15.32
C THR A 2 29.69 67.65 -15.48
N ARG A 3 29.43 66.95 -16.58
CA ARG A 3 28.14 66.28 -16.85
C ARG A 3 27.98 65.07 -15.92
N LEU A 4 26.95 65.04 -15.08
CA LEU A 4 26.63 63.87 -14.26
C LEU A 4 25.51 63.06 -14.94
N HIS A 5 25.88 61.90 -15.47
CA HIS A 5 24.96 60.93 -16.05
C HIS A 5 24.35 60.11 -14.90
N THR A 6 23.04 60.13 -14.76
CA THR A 6 22.31 59.26 -13.83
C THR A 6 22.12 57.90 -14.48
N LEU A 7 22.93 56.92 -14.09
CA LEU A 7 22.82 55.52 -14.50
C LEU A 7 21.67 54.87 -13.73
N LEU A 8 20.58 54.53 -14.43
CA LEU A 8 19.46 53.78 -13.86
C LEU A 8 19.82 52.29 -13.81
N LEU A 9 20.10 51.76 -12.62
CA LEU A 9 20.43 50.35 -12.41
C LEU A 9 19.12 49.55 -12.26
N VAL A 10 18.78 48.76 -13.29
CA VAL A 10 17.66 47.79 -13.22
C VAL A 10 18.16 46.55 -12.47
N ILE A 11 17.79 46.42 -11.19
CA ILE A 11 18.00 45.19 -10.43
C ILE A 11 16.84 44.24 -10.76
N ALA A 12 17.06 43.34 -11.71
CA ALA A 12 16.18 42.20 -11.93
C ALA A 12 16.39 41.19 -10.80
N THR A 13 15.53 41.23 -9.77
CA THR A 13 15.46 40.18 -8.75
C THR A 13 14.93 38.90 -9.39
N LEU A 14 15.84 38.00 -9.74
CA LEU A 14 15.53 36.61 -10.06
C LEU A 14 14.99 35.95 -8.78
N PHE A 15 13.68 35.77 -8.69
CA PHE A 15 13.09 34.83 -7.73
C PHE A 15 13.50 33.42 -8.17
N VAL A 16 14.55 32.88 -7.56
CA VAL A 16 14.80 31.43 -7.59
C VAL A 16 13.70 30.80 -6.77
N THR A 17 12.66 30.31 -7.44
CA THR A 17 11.70 29.40 -6.82
C THR A 17 12.48 28.15 -6.44
N VAL A 18 12.76 28.00 -5.14
CA VAL A 18 13.20 26.73 -4.58
C VAL A 18 12.00 25.80 -4.71
N GLY A 19 11.95 25.03 -5.79
CA GLY A 19 10.92 24.02 -5.98
C GLY A 19 10.96 23.06 -4.79
N PRO A 20 9.83 22.72 -4.16
CA PRO A 20 9.83 21.76 -3.07
C PRO A 20 10.37 20.41 -3.58
N ALA A 21 11.16 19.77 -2.72
CA ALA A 21 11.74 18.45 -2.94
C ALA A 21 10.74 17.48 -3.57
N PHE A 22 11.13 16.92 -4.73
CA PHE A 22 10.55 15.76 -5.42
C PHE A 22 9.13 15.37 -4.98
N ALA A 23 8.11 16.07 -5.49
CA ALA A 23 6.75 15.57 -5.42
C ALA A 23 6.73 14.18 -6.08
N LEU A 24 6.19 13.19 -5.38
CA LEU A 24 6.01 11.86 -5.95
C LEU A 24 5.08 11.99 -7.16
N GLU A 25 5.52 11.56 -8.34
CA GLU A 25 4.71 11.62 -9.56
C GLU A 25 3.84 10.37 -9.70
N PRO A 26 2.59 10.49 -10.18
CA PRO A 26 1.74 9.34 -10.44
C PRO A 26 2.21 8.60 -11.69
N ASN A 27 1.99 7.29 -11.73
CA ASN A 27 2.20 6.50 -12.94
C ASN A 27 1.12 6.80 -14.01
N LYS A 28 1.25 6.16 -15.19
CA LYS A 28 0.30 6.32 -16.31
C LYS A 28 -1.17 6.03 -15.97
N ASP A 29 -1.43 5.29 -14.90
CA ASP A 29 -2.77 4.91 -14.43
C ASP A 29 -3.25 5.80 -13.27
N GLY A 30 -2.53 6.89 -12.97
CA GLY A 30 -2.85 7.87 -11.93
C GLY A 30 -2.50 7.43 -10.51
N TYR A 31 -1.73 6.35 -10.34
CA TYR A 31 -1.34 5.85 -9.02
C TYR A 31 0.04 6.37 -8.61
N PHE A 32 0.12 6.96 -7.42
CA PHE A 32 1.35 7.24 -6.71
C PHE A 32 1.88 5.97 -6.05
N HIS A 33 3.14 5.65 -6.30
CA HIS A 33 3.79 4.51 -5.69
C HIS A 33 4.34 4.88 -4.31
N THR A 34 3.66 4.43 -3.25
CA THR A 34 3.92 4.93 -1.89
C THR A 34 5.06 4.22 -1.18
N GLY A 35 5.40 2.99 -1.57
CA GLY A 35 6.48 2.23 -0.96
C GLY A 35 6.42 0.74 -1.25
N ASP A 36 7.51 0.06 -0.90
CA ASP A 36 7.67 -1.38 -1.01
C ASP A 36 8.17 -1.93 0.34
N ALA A 37 7.86 -3.19 0.63
CA ALA A 37 8.38 -3.93 1.78
C ALA A 37 8.54 -5.41 1.47
N VAL A 38 9.22 -6.15 2.34
CA VAL A 38 9.30 -7.61 2.29
C VAL A 38 8.78 -8.18 3.60
N ARG A 39 7.77 -9.05 3.52
CA ARG A 39 7.26 -9.78 4.66
C ARG A 39 8.21 -10.91 5.00
N THR A 40 8.72 -10.92 6.23
CA THR A 40 9.58 -11.99 6.74
C THR A 40 8.96 -12.64 7.95
N LYS A 41 9.02 -13.97 8.06
CA LYS A 41 8.57 -14.72 9.24
C LYS A 41 9.76 -15.43 9.88
N SER A 42 9.93 -15.25 11.18
CA SER A 42 10.94 -15.95 11.98
C SER A 42 10.47 -17.38 12.28
N ILE A 43 11.33 -18.36 12.04
CA ILE A 43 11.12 -19.78 12.30
C ILE A 43 12.36 -20.26 13.06
N GLY A 44 12.33 -20.14 14.40
CA GLY A 44 13.51 -20.37 15.24
C GLY A 44 14.64 -19.38 14.90
N PRO A 45 15.90 -19.85 14.70
CA PRO A 45 17.02 -18.96 14.36
C PRO A 45 16.99 -18.47 12.90
N PHE A 46 16.05 -18.95 12.08
CA PHE A 46 15.98 -18.60 10.65
C PHE A 46 14.92 -17.54 10.39
N THR A 47 15.21 -16.65 9.44
CA THR A 47 14.24 -15.67 8.92
C THR A 47 13.90 -15.98 7.48
N ALA A 48 12.65 -16.32 7.22
CA ALA A 48 12.14 -16.64 5.89
C ALA A 48 11.49 -15.41 5.25
N LYS A 49 11.92 -15.03 4.04
CA LYS A 49 11.18 -14.09 3.18
C LYS A 49 9.96 -14.80 2.61
N VAL A 50 8.77 -14.21 2.73
CA VAL A 50 7.50 -14.83 2.30
C VAL A 50 7.01 -14.21 0.99
N TYR A 51 6.86 -12.89 0.97
CA TYR A 51 6.48 -12.13 -0.22
C TYR A 51 7.09 -10.73 -0.19
N ALA A 52 7.31 -10.15 -1.36
CA ALA A 52 7.51 -8.71 -1.54
C ALA A 52 6.14 -8.05 -1.73
N ILE A 53 5.92 -6.88 -1.17
CA ILE A 53 4.66 -6.14 -1.26
C ILE A 53 4.92 -4.70 -1.67
N ARG A 54 4.14 -4.22 -2.63
CA ARG A 54 4.05 -2.82 -3.05
C ARG A 54 2.72 -2.24 -2.62
N HIS A 55 2.70 -0.96 -2.25
CA HIS A 55 1.48 -0.17 -2.07
C HIS A 55 1.45 1.02 -3.02
N ASP A 56 0.26 1.29 -3.57
CA ASP A 56 0.00 2.42 -4.45
C ASP A 56 -1.36 3.07 -4.11
N MET A 57 -1.47 4.40 -4.26
CA MET A 57 -2.70 5.17 -4.02
C MET A 57 -2.94 6.18 -5.14
N LYS A 58 -4.19 6.47 -5.50
CA LYS A 58 -4.53 7.56 -6.45
C LYS A 58 -4.48 8.95 -5.84
N GLN A 59 -4.51 9.06 -4.52
CA GLN A 59 -4.36 10.32 -3.82
C GLN A 59 -3.61 10.07 -2.51
N LEU A 60 -2.64 10.93 -2.25
CA LEU A 60 -1.80 10.85 -1.06
C LEU A 60 -2.48 11.55 0.12
N PRO A 61 -2.67 10.89 1.26
CA PRO A 61 -3.24 11.54 2.44
C PRO A 61 -2.26 12.54 3.05
N SER A 62 -2.80 13.62 3.63
CA SER A 62 -2.07 14.55 4.49
C SER A 62 -2.77 14.62 5.86
N PRO A 63 -2.07 14.36 6.99
CA PRO A 63 -0.63 14.11 7.09
C PRO A 63 -0.24 12.69 6.61
N LYS A 64 1.04 12.52 6.26
CA LYS A 64 1.66 11.21 6.02
C LYS A 64 1.61 10.37 7.30
N SER A 65 0.70 9.41 7.36
CA SER A 65 0.61 8.47 8.48
C SER A 65 -0.09 7.18 8.07
N LYS A 66 0.22 6.07 8.77
CA LYS A 66 -0.45 4.78 8.58
C LYS A 66 -1.96 4.88 8.77
N GLN A 67 -2.40 5.65 9.77
CA GLN A 67 -3.82 5.85 10.04
C GLN A 67 -4.51 6.62 8.91
N ALA A 68 -3.90 7.69 8.39
CA ALA A 68 -4.46 8.43 7.27
C ALA A 68 -4.55 7.57 5.99
N VAL A 69 -3.61 6.66 5.77
CA VAL A 69 -3.66 5.67 4.66
C VAL A 69 -4.80 4.67 4.84
N ILE A 70 -5.02 4.17 6.06
CA ILE A 70 -6.16 3.31 6.38
C ILE A 70 -7.47 4.05 6.09
N ASP A 71 -7.59 5.28 6.57
CA ASP A 71 -8.82 6.07 6.51
C ASP A 71 -9.13 6.66 5.13
N ALA A 72 -8.12 6.83 4.27
CA ALA A 72 -8.29 7.43 2.95
C ALA A 72 -9.27 6.63 2.08
N ASP A 73 -10.39 7.25 1.74
CA ASP A 73 -11.43 6.70 0.87
C ASP A 73 -11.14 7.05 -0.60
N VAL A 74 -10.03 6.52 -1.09
CA VAL A 74 -9.50 6.76 -2.43
C VAL A 74 -9.08 5.43 -3.04
N ASP A 75 -9.03 5.34 -4.37
CA ASP A 75 -8.51 4.13 -5.02
C ASP A 75 -7.09 3.84 -4.54
N LYS A 76 -6.86 2.60 -4.11
CA LYS A 76 -5.58 2.15 -3.57
C LYS A 76 -5.43 0.66 -3.73
N LYS A 77 -4.19 0.18 -3.79
CA LYS A 77 -3.91 -1.25 -4.01
C LYS A 77 -2.63 -1.71 -3.34
N PHE A 78 -2.62 -3.01 -3.02
CA PHE A 78 -1.41 -3.78 -2.77
C PHE A 78 -1.16 -4.74 -3.93
N THR A 79 0.11 -4.95 -4.23
CA THR A 79 0.55 -6.07 -5.09
C THR A 79 1.60 -6.87 -4.36
N TRP A 80 1.38 -8.17 -4.20
CA TRP A 80 2.36 -9.09 -3.64
C TRP A 80 2.99 -9.89 -4.75
N MET A 81 4.29 -10.15 -4.62
CA MET A 81 4.98 -11.21 -5.35
C MET A 81 5.50 -12.22 -4.34
N MET A 82 5.03 -13.46 -4.46
CA MET A 82 5.48 -14.54 -3.58
C MET A 82 6.99 -14.79 -3.79
N LEU A 83 7.73 -14.89 -2.70
CA LEU A 83 9.17 -15.16 -2.69
C LEU A 83 9.48 -16.61 -2.32
N ARG A 84 8.44 -17.43 -2.17
CA ARG A 84 8.48 -18.86 -1.92
C ARG A 84 7.10 -19.46 -2.09
N ASP A 85 7.06 -20.78 -2.21
CA ASP A 85 5.85 -21.59 -2.10
C ASP A 85 5.27 -21.52 -0.68
N VAL A 86 3.94 -21.36 -0.60
CA VAL A 86 3.20 -21.33 0.68
C VAL A 86 1.83 -21.98 0.49
N SER A 87 1.48 -22.96 1.34
CA SER A 87 0.14 -23.55 1.31
C SER A 87 -0.95 -22.49 1.50
N SER A 88 -2.02 -22.59 0.72
CA SER A 88 -3.14 -21.66 0.80
C SER A 88 -3.75 -21.64 2.19
N SER A 89 -3.83 -22.80 2.86
CA SER A 89 -4.28 -22.90 4.26
C SER A 89 -3.47 -22.04 5.23
N LYS A 90 -2.15 -21.92 5.04
CA LYS A 90 -1.30 -21.07 5.89
C LYS A 90 -1.58 -19.59 5.65
N ILE A 91 -1.76 -19.18 4.40
CA ILE A 91 -2.11 -17.78 4.07
C ILE A 91 -3.51 -17.43 4.59
N GLN A 92 -4.47 -18.32 4.34
CA GLN A 92 -5.83 -18.22 4.81
C GLN A 92 -5.90 -18.03 6.34
N ASN A 93 -5.16 -18.84 7.10
CA ASN A 93 -5.11 -18.72 8.56
C ASN A 93 -4.43 -17.42 9.00
N ALA A 94 -3.28 -17.08 8.41
CA ALA A 94 -2.57 -15.86 8.75
C ALA A 94 -3.39 -14.59 8.47
N LEU A 95 -4.17 -14.55 7.39
CA LEU A 95 -5.07 -13.43 7.10
C LEU A 95 -6.23 -13.35 8.11
N ARG A 96 -6.82 -14.48 8.50
CA ARG A 96 -7.87 -14.51 9.55
C ARG A 96 -7.34 -13.99 10.88
N GLU A 97 -6.17 -14.48 11.30
CA GLU A 97 -5.48 -14.01 12.51
C GLU A 97 -5.18 -12.51 12.44
N ALA A 98 -4.74 -12.00 11.28
CA ALA A 98 -4.48 -10.58 11.09
C ALA A 98 -5.75 -9.72 11.18
N PHE A 99 -6.88 -10.16 10.62
CA PHE A 99 -8.17 -9.49 10.78
C PHE A 99 -8.59 -9.45 12.25
N GLN A 100 -8.49 -10.58 12.95
CA GLN A 100 -8.81 -10.68 14.38
C GLN A 100 -7.91 -9.76 15.22
N MET A 101 -6.60 -9.78 14.97
CA MET A 101 -5.62 -8.92 15.65
C MET A 101 -5.94 -7.42 15.48
N ASN A 102 -6.56 -7.07 14.35
CA ASN A 102 -6.98 -5.70 14.02
C ASN A 102 -8.46 -5.41 14.35
N GLY A 103 -9.13 -6.32 15.07
CA GLY A 103 -10.47 -6.12 15.61
C GLY A 103 -11.60 -6.23 14.59
N TYR A 104 -11.38 -6.89 13.45
CA TYR A 104 -12.43 -7.12 12.46
C TYR A 104 -12.93 -8.57 12.54
N GLY A 105 -14.26 -8.75 12.64
CA GLY A 105 -14.88 -10.04 12.97
C GLY A 105 -16.00 -10.49 12.02
N ASP A 106 -16.22 -9.83 10.89
CA ASP A 106 -17.21 -10.30 9.90
C ASP A 106 -16.69 -11.55 9.18
N GLY A 107 -17.03 -12.72 9.74
CA GLY A 107 -16.58 -14.02 9.22
C GLY A 107 -17.02 -14.31 7.78
N GLY A 108 -18.14 -13.74 7.34
CA GLY A 108 -18.63 -13.89 5.96
C GLY A 108 -17.72 -13.18 4.98
N LYS A 109 -17.46 -11.90 5.21
CA LYS A 109 -16.55 -11.10 4.36
C LYS A 109 -15.11 -11.60 4.42
N ILE A 110 -14.62 -11.95 5.61
CA ILE A 110 -13.29 -12.55 5.78
C ILE A 110 -13.20 -13.86 4.99
N GLY A 111 -14.20 -14.74 5.13
CA GLY A 111 -14.26 -16.02 4.43
C GLY A 111 -14.29 -15.88 2.91
N GLN A 112 -15.04 -14.90 2.40
CA GLN A 112 -15.09 -14.60 0.97
C GLN A 112 -13.74 -14.11 0.44
N PHE A 113 -13.06 -13.23 1.18
CA PHE A 113 -11.76 -12.68 0.82
C PHE A 113 -10.65 -13.74 0.77
N VAL A 114 -10.48 -14.49 1.86
CA VAL A 114 -9.48 -15.55 1.94
C VAL A 114 -9.81 -16.75 1.04
N GLY A 115 -11.08 -16.90 0.63
CA GLY A 115 -11.54 -17.92 -0.32
C GLY A 115 -10.96 -17.75 -1.73
N ALA A 116 -10.37 -16.60 -2.06
CA ALA A 116 -9.64 -16.41 -3.32
C ALA A 116 -8.41 -17.35 -3.45
N PHE A 117 -7.86 -17.81 -2.32
CA PHE A 117 -6.81 -18.84 -2.28
C PHE A 117 -7.44 -20.24 -2.40
N ASN A 118 -7.99 -20.57 -3.57
CA ASN A 118 -8.84 -21.74 -3.79
C ASN A 118 -8.13 -23.01 -4.31
N LYS A 119 -6.80 -23.04 -4.25
CA LYS A 119 -5.96 -24.22 -4.57
C LYS A 119 -5.12 -24.61 -3.35
N ASP A 120 -4.38 -25.71 -3.42
CA ASP A 120 -3.58 -26.20 -2.28
C ASP A 120 -2.46 -25.25 -1.85
N GLU A 121 -1.81 -24.60 -2.82
CA GLU A 121 -0.61 -23.80 -2.59
C GLU A 121 -0.48 -22.67 -3.61
N ILE A 122 0.01 -21.52 -3.15
CA ILE A 122 0.47 -20.44 -4.02
C ILE A 122 1.97 -20.60 -4.27
N LYS A 123 2.39 -20.46 -5.53
CA LYS A 123 3.76 -20.71 -5.94
C LYS A 123 4.63 -19.45 -5.81
N GLU A 124 5.93 -19.67 -5.69
CA GLU A 124 6.92 -18.61 -5.86
C GLU A 124 6.65 -17.85 -7.18
N LYS A 125 6.80 -16.53 -7.15
CA LYS A 125 6.53 -15.58 -8.25
C LYS A 125 5.06 -15.43 -8.64
N ASP A 126 4.13 -16.15 -8.02
CA ASP A 126 2.71 -15.82 -8.17
C ASP A 126 2.40 -14.47 -7.55
N ILE A 127 1.39 -13.82 -8.12
CA ILE A 127 0.98 -12.47 -7.78
C ILE A 127 -0.35 -12.52 -7.04
N VAL A 128 -0.44 -11.77 -5.95
CA VAL A 128 -1.70 -11.42 -5.29
C VAL A 128 -1.92 -9.93 -5.48
N SER A 129 -3.08 -9.55 -5.99
CA SER A 129 -3.50 -8.15 -6.10
C SER A 129 -4.68 -7.91 -5.18
N ILE A 130 -4.60 -6.86 -4.37
CA ILE A 130 -5.72 -6.40 -3.54
C ILE A 130 -5.95 -4.95 -3.88
N SER A 131 -7.10 -4.63 -4.44
CA SER A 131 -7.45 -3.26 -4.84
C SER A 131 -8.73 -2.82 -4.16
N TYR A 132 -8.81 -1.54 -3.86
CA TYR A 132 -10.03 -0.87 -3.43
C TYR A 132 -10.42 0.16 -4.47
N LYS A 133 -11.71 0.16 -4.82
CA LYS A 133 -12.31 1.20 -5.64
C LYS A 133 -13.22 2.06 -4.79
N ALA A 134 -12.93 3.36 -4.72
CA ALA A 134 -13.66 4.29 -3.87
C ALA A 134 -15.06 4.60 -4.42
N ASP A 135 -15.27 4.59 -5.73
CA ASP A 135 -16.57 4.85 -6.35
C ASP A 135 -17.66 3.85 -5.90
N THR A 136 -17.29 2.58 -5.77
CA THR A 136 -18.15 1.43 -5.51
C THR A 136 -17.96 0.85 -4.12
N LYS A 137 -17.08 1.46 -3.32
CA LYS A 137 -16.68 1.00 -1.97
C LYS A 137 -16.35 -0.50 -1.95
N THR A 138 -15.66 -0.99 -2.98
CA THR A 138 -15.43 -2.42 -3.17
C THR A 138 -13.95 -2.75 -3.07
N THR A 139 -13.63 -3.73 -2.22
CA THR A 139 -12.29 -4.33 -2.16
C THR A 139 -12.30 -5.63 -2.95
N THR A 140 -11.39 -5.76 -3.91
CA THR A 140 -11.22 -6.95 -4.73
C THR A 140 -9.85 -7.57 -4.45
N ILE A 141 -9.84 -8.85 -4.09
CA ILE A 141 -8.63 -9.68 -4.08
C ILE A 141 -8.63 -10.58 -5.31
N TRP A 142 -7.50 -10.64 -6.01
CA TRP A 142 -7.25 -11.55 -7.12
C TRP A 142 -5.93 -12.27 -6.89
N VAL A 143 -5.94 -13.60 -7.03
CA VAL A 143 -4.77 -14.45 -6.85
C VAL A 143 -4.47 -15.12 -8.19
N LYS A 144 -3.25 -14.91 -8.71
CA LYS A 144 -2.84 -15.41 -10.03
C LYS A 144 -3.05 -16.93 -10.12
N GLY A 145 -3.77 -17.36 -11.16
CA GLY A 145 -4.04 -18.77 -11.41
C GLY A 145 -4.95 -19.44 -10.37
N MET A 146 -5.59 -18.67 -9.47
CA MET A 146 -6.51 -19.16 -8.45
C MET A 146 -7.85 -18.43 -8.56
N GLY A 147 -8.37 -17.89 -7.46
CA GLY A 147 -9.66 -17.23 -7.39
C GLY A 147 -9.58 -15.70 -7.33
N SER A 148 -10.76 -15.11 -7.29
CA SER A 148 -11.00 -13.69 -7.07
C SER A 148 -12.24 -13.52 -6.22
N ALA A 149 -12.29 -12.46 -5.42
CA ALA A 149 -13.47 -12.08 -4.66
C ALA A 149 -13.58 -10.56 -4.58
N SER A 150 -14.81 -10.05 -4.67
CA SER A 150 -15.14 -8.63 -4.49
C SER A 150 -16.07 -8.49 -3.29
N ILE A 151 -15.67 -7.66 -2.34
CA ILE A 151 -16.35 -7.47 -1.06
C ILE A 151 -16.66 -5.98 -0.90
N ALA A 152 -17.94 -5.67 -0.67
CA ALA A 152 -18.40 -4.31 -0.47
C ALA A 152 -18.15 -3.81 0.96
N GLY A 153 -17.96 -2.50 1.08
CA GLY A 153 -17.89 -1.78 2.34
C GLY A 153 -16.54 -1.09 2.57
N ALA A 154 -16.59 0.21 2.90
CA ALA A 154 -15.42 0.95 3.33
C ALA A 154 -14.87 0.44 4.68
N ASP A 155 -15.73 -0.14 5.54
CA ASP A 155 -15.34 -0.84 6.76
C ASP A 155 -14.40 -2.02 6.44
N PHE A 156 -14.76 -2.81 5.43
CA PHE A 156 -13.97 -3.97 5.02
C PHE A 156 -12.65 -3.54 4.39
N MET A 157 -12.66 -2.50 3.55
CA MET A 157 -11.44 -1.87 3.06
C MET A 157 -10.52 -1.47 4.23
N LYS A 158 -11.03 -0.74 5.22
CA LYS A 158 -10.21 -0.32 6.36
C LYS A 158 -9.64 -1.52 7.12
N ALA A 159 -10.42 -2.59 7.28
CA ALA A 159 -9.97 -3.83 7.89
C ALA A 159 -8.82 -4.50 7.10
N VAL A 160 -8.92 -4.55 5.78
CA VAL A 160 -7.87 -5.07 4.90
C VAL A 160 -6.59 -4.24 5.02
N TRP A 161 -6.68 -2.90 4.97
CA TRP A 161 -5.50 -2.04 5.07
C TRP A 161 -4.82 -2.11 6.44
N LYS A 162 -5.59 -2.33 7.51
CA LYS A 162 -5.06 -2.55 8.86
C LYS A 162 -4.16 -3.79 8.97
N ILE A 163 -4.28 -4.78 8.07
CA ILE A 163 -3.38 -5.94 8.07
C ILE A 163 -1.91 -5.52 7.95
N TRP A 164 -1.60 -4.50 7.14
CA TRP A 164 -0.21 -4.04 6.94
C TRP A 164 0.12 -2.72 7.64
N PHE A 165 -0.88 -1.84 7.83
CA PHE A 165 -0.69 -0.52 8.42
C PHE A 165 -1.11 -0.43 9.89
N GLY A 166 -1.83 -1.43 10.41
CA GLY A 166 -2.30 -1.50 11.79
C GLY A 166 -1.38 -2.34 12.67
N LYS A 167 -1.98 -3.24 13.47
CA LYS A 167 -1.24 -4.19 14.32
C LYS A 167 -0.72 -5.34 13.47
N ILE A 168 0.59 -5.59 13.56
CA ILE A 168 1.29 -6.66 12.83
C ILE A 168 2.56 -7.09 13.58
N ASP A 169 2.99 -8.33 13.37
CA ASP A 169 4.22 -8.91 13.93
C ASP A 169 5.53 -8.38 13.30
N GLN A 170 5.45 -7.61 12.20
CA GLN A 170 6.58 -6.90 11.58
C GLN A 170 6.28 -5.39 11.51
N PRO A 171 6.41 -4.64 12.63
CA PRO A 171 5.85 -3.28 12.76
C PRO A 171 6.39 -2.26 11.75
N SER A 172 7.64 -2.42 11.30
CA SER A 172 8.27 -1.52 10.34
C SER A 172 7.68 -1.59 8.93
N MET A 173 6.93 -2.65 8.60
CA MET A 173 6.42 -2.86 7.24
C MET A 173 5.46 -1.75 6.82
N GLY A 174 4.59 -1.28 7.71
CA GLY A 174 3.68 -0.19 7.40
C GLY A 174 4.41 1.11 7.05
N ASP A 175 5.54 1.40 7.71
CA ASP A 175 6.32 2.62 7.45
C ASP A 175 7.10 2.51 6.13
N GLN A 176 7.60 1.31 5.80
CA GLN A 176 8.24 1.02 4.51
C GLN A 176 7.27 1.20 3.33
N LEU A 177 6.01 0.77 3.49
CA LEU A 177 4.96 0.86 2.47
C LEU A 177 4.49 2.29 2.16
N ILE A 178 4.85 3.28 2.99
CA ILE A 178 4.61 4.70 2.73
C ILE A 178 5.91 5.52 2.68
N SER A 179 7.06 4.87 2.53
CA SER A 179 8.37 5.55 2.62
C SER A 179 8.63 6.57 1.51
N LYS A 180 7.92 6.50 0.37
CA LYS A 180 8.24 7.27 -0.85
C LYS A 180 7.52 8.61 -1.01
N PHE A 181 6.58 8.95 -0.13
CA PHE A 181 5.91 10.26 -0.14
C PHE A 181 5.82 10.86 1.24
#